data_AF-A0A949TCI3-F1
#
_entry.id   AF-A0A949TCI3-F1
#
_cell.length_a   1.000
_cell.length_b   1.000
_cell.length_c   1.000
_cell.angle_alpha   90.00
_cell.angle_beta   90.00
_cell.angle_gamma   90.00
#
_symmetry.space_group_name_H-M   'P 1'
#
loop_
_entity.id
_entity.type
_entity.pdbx_description
1 polymer ?
#
loop_
_entity_poly.entity_id
_entity_poly.type
_entity_poly.pdbx_seq_one_letter_code
_entity_poly.pdbx_strand_id
1 'polypeptide(L)'
;MSDTAENQQSEKRKRGRPKKNTNSSTASNNNSQGISITMQEKPQITENSNTENEINPSGETSAQDWAKELEGDSSLPHTELLQSNSDEDKSVITAPISTNTNNTVTHQEKLVKTPTTIHIIGGEKGGAGKSFVSRALIEYCASIKHKVAIVDADKSNEDISHIYDNVHSAIFSDDDKKANQADHIFDLAFEKSVIVNLPAQVYSKVTDWIKTNDLDEIGKEYQITFVKWFVCTGGVDSVDFFIKSLNDLGDRVTHVFVKNLGLCDEWDYVDEMPDFLTAKETHKFKEMDFPKFPFWERNVIDRLGITFNSALSHPQIKVISRQRVKNFLAEVHTAFSETGLVK
;
A
#
# COMPACT_ATOMS: atom_id res chain seq x y z
N MET A 1 61.14 1.66 30.91
CA MET A 1 61.45 1.36 32.32
C MET A 1 60.33 1.95 33.14
N SER A 2 59.49 1.26 33.90
CA SER A 2 59.32 -0.16 34.28
C SER A 2 58.69 -0.10 35.69
N ASP A 3 57.65 -0.85 36.06
CA ASP A 3 56.98 -1.91 35.32
C ASP A 3 55.53 -2.20 35.80
N THR A 4 54.91 -3.19 35.12
CA THR A 4 53.66 -3.94 35.35
C THR A 4 53.35 -4.33 36.83
N ALA A 5 52.17 -4.84 37.24
CA ALA A 5 50.99 -5.47 36.58
C ALA A 5 49.70 -5.10 37.38
N GLU A 6 48.44 -5.13 36.91
CA GLU A 6 47.68 -5.97 35.95
C GLU A 6 47.11 -7.29 36.55
N ASN A 7 45.92 -7.71 36.06
CA ASN A 7 45.14 -8.93 36.33
C ASN A 7 44.21 -8.93 37.59
N GLN A 8 43.01 -9.55 37.60
CA GLN A 8 42.32 -10.31 36.54
C GLN A 8 40.78 -10.37 36.63
N GLN A 9 40.16 -10.51 35.44
CA GLN A 9 38.91 -11.23 35.09
C GLN A 9 37.69 -11.30 36.03
N SER A 10 36.52 -11.00 35.43
CA SER A 10 35.19 -11.37 35.94
C SER A 10 34.47 -12.33 34.98
N GLU A 11 34.21 -13.58 35.38
CA GLU A 11 33.12 -14.39 34.78
C GLU A 11 32.76 -15.66 35.60
N LYS A 12 31.47 -15.83 35.96
CA LYS A 12 30.67 -17.08 35.70
C LYS A 12 29.29 -17.14 36.39
N ARG A 13 28.25 -17.29 35.54
CA ARG A 13 27.12 -18.27 35.63
C ARG A 13 25.92 -18.08 36.57
N LYS A 14 24.79 -17.77 35.92
CA LYS A 14 23.53 -18.56 35.79
C LYS A 14 22.41 -18.50 36.87
N ARG A 15 21.23 -18.09 36.35
CA ARG A 15 19.87 -18.67 36.49
C ARG A 15 19.12 -18.54 37.83
N GLY A 16 17.97 -17.85 37.79
CA GLY A 16 16.86 -17.97 38.74
C GLY A 16 15.58 -17.31 38.22
N ARG A 17 14.41 -17.96 38.36
CA ARG A 17 13.08 -17.45 37.93
C ARG A 17 12.14 -17.37 39.13
N PRO A 18 11.56 -16.20 39.47
CA PRO A 18 10.45 -16.08 40.42
C PRO A 18 9.10 -16.56 39.83
N LYS A 19 8.16 -16.94 40.72
CA LYS A 19 6.79 -17.37 40.39
C LYS A 19 5.74 -16.28 40.71
N LYS A 20 4.53 -16.45 40.17
CA LYS A 20 3.29 -15.85 40.72
C LYS A 20 3.06 -16.32 42.17
N ASN A 21 2.51 -15.41 43.00
CA ASN A 21 1.54 -15.59 44.08
C ASN A 21 1.13 -14.16 44.52
N THR A 22 -0.12 -13.70 44.42
CA THR A 22 -1.34 -14.00 45.20
C THR A 22 -1.33 -13.50 46.66
N ASN A 23 -2.19 -12.49 46.90
CA ASN A 23 -2.89 -12.14 48.14
C ASN A 23 -2.10 -11.86 49.44
N SER A 24 -2.15 -10.59 49.88
CA SER A 24 -2.57 -10.25 51.25
C SER A 24 -3.06 -8.79 51.33
N SER A 25 -4.17 -8.56 52.01
CA SER A 25 -4.73 -7.23 52.27
C SER A 25 -4.12 -6.59 53.51
N THR A 26 -4.03 -5.26 53.54
CA THR A 26 -4.13 -4.47 54.78
C THR A 26 -4.52 -3.03 54.43
N ALA A 27 -5.38 -2.43 55.24
CA ALA A 27 -5.87 -1.07 55.05
C ALA A 27 -5.10 -0.06 55.92
N SER A 28 -5.17 1.22 55.56
CA SER A 28 -4.99 2.35 56.49
C SER A 28 -5.74 3.57 55.95
N ASN A 29 -6.50 4.22 56.82
CA ASN A 29 -7.32 5.40 56.50
C ASN A 29 -6.45 6.67 56.45
N ASN A 30 -6.99 7.74 55.83
CA ASN A 30 -7.21 9.01 56.53
C ASN A 30 -8.06 10.00 55.70
N ASN A 31 -9.11 10.54 56.33
CA ASN A 31 -9.73 11.88 56.20
C ASN A 31 -10.12 12.48 54.81
N SER A 32 -11.19 13.29 54.66
CA SER A 32 -12.37 13.59 55.53
C SER A 32 -13.35 14.59 54.86
N GLN A 33 -14.60 14.67 55.37
CA GLN A 33 -15.62 15.76 55.25
C GLN A 33 -16.65 15.74 54.08
N GLY A 34 -17.89 16.14 54.38
CA GLY A 34 -19.06 16.32 53.47
C GLY A 34 -19.84 15.02 53.19
N ILE A 35 -21.15 14.80 53.47
CA ILE A 35 -22.32 15.66 53.81
C ILE A 35 -22.66 16.64 52.66
N SER A 36 -23.77 16.58 51.91
CA SER A 36 -24.97 15.68 51.83
C SER A 36 -25.72 15.94 50.47
N ILE A 37 -26.85 15.35 50.03
CA ILE A 37 -27.94 14.57 50.68
C ILE A 37 -28.68 13.58 49.72
N THR A 38 -29.56 12.77 50.33
CA THR A 38 -30.63 11.81 49.93
C THR A 38 -31.52 12.02 48.68
N MET A 39 -31.82 10.93 47.95
CA MET A 39 -33.16 10.29 47.68
C MET A 39 -32.97 9.00 46.83
N GLN A 40 -33.51 7.81 47.16
CA GLN A 40 -34.90 7.31 47.04
C GLN A 40 -35.41 7.20 45.58
N GLU A 41 -36.04 6.11 45.12
CA GLU A 41 -36.22 4.75 45.68
C GLU A 41 -36.54 3.73 44.56
N LYS A 42 -36.70 2.43 44.89
CA LYS A 42 -37.02 1.35 43.93
C LYS A 42 -38.53 1.00 43.96
N PRO A 43 -39.05 0.34 42.92
CA PRO A 43 -39.74 -0.93 43.21
C PRO A 43 -39.23 -2.12 42.36
N GLN A 44 -39.59 -3.34 42.79
CA GLN A 44 -39.39 -4.59 42.05
C GLN A 44 -40.73 -5.18 41.60
N ILE A 45 -40.73 -5.86 40.45
CA ILE A 45 -41.56 -7.03 40.13
C ILE A 45 -40.62 -7.93 39.27
N THR A 46 -39.95 -8.99 39.75
CA THR A 46 -40.42 -10.34 40.16
C THR A 46 -41.36 -10.97 39.13
N GLU A 47 -40.89 -11.84 38.24
CA GLU A 47 -40.84 -13.30 38.43
C GLU A 47 -41.66 -13.96 37.27
N ASN A 48 -41.47 -15.22 36.84
CA ASN A 48 -40.48 -16.25 37.20
C ASN A 48 -40.31 -17.27 36.04
N SER A 49 -39.26 -18.13 36.10
CA SER A 49 -39.25 -19.56 35.67
C SER A 49 -39.64 -19.96 34.22
N ASN A 50 -39.16 -21.02 33.55
CA ASN A 50 -38.24 -22.17 33.78
C ASN A 50 -38.10 -22.89 32.39
N THR A 51 -37.24 -23.86 32.06
CA THR A 51 -36.07 -24.58 32.64
C THR A 51 -35.45 -25.45 31.53
N GLU A 52 -34.12 -25.68 31.55
CA GLU A 52 -33.41 -26.95 31.16
C GLU A 52 -33.59 -27.49 29.70
N ASN A 53 -32.71 -28.27 29.07
CA ASN A 53 -31.35 -28.80 29.33
C ASN A 53 -30.66 -29.06 27.94
N GLU A 54 -29.48 -29.67 27.72
CA GLU A 54 -28.52 -30.41 28.57
C GLU A 54 -27.05 -30.13 28.15
N ILE A 55 -26.19 -31.15 27.95
CA ILE A 55 -24.72 -31.05 27.82
C ILE A 55 -24.17 -31.99 26.70
N ASN A 56 -23.09 -31.54 26.03
CA ASN A 56 -22.03 -32.23 25.24
C ASN A 56 -21.91 -33.78 25.29
N PRO A 57 -21.31 -34.48 24.27
CA PRO A 57 -20.13 -34.03 23.49
C PRO A 57 -19.94 -34.50 22.01
N SER A 58 -18.90 -33.95 21.37
CA SER A 58 -17.95 -34.57 20.38
C SER A 58 -18.43 -35.40 19.17
N GLY A 59 -17.90 -35.07 17.98
CA GLY A 59 -17.83 -35.99 16.83
C GLY A 59 -17.24 -35.32 15.56
N GLU A 60 -16.37 -36.04 14.83
CA GLU A 60 -15.92 -35.66 13.48
C GLU A 60 -16.83 -36.26 12.39
N THR A 61 -16.50 -36.00 11.11
CA THR A 61 -17.22 -36.38 9.87
C THR A 61 -18.47 -35.53 9.53
N SER A 62 -18.83 -35.28 8.27
CA SER A 62 -18.23 -35.69 6.98
C SER A 62 -18.20 -34.56 5.95
N ALA A 63 -17.11 -34.43 5.19
CA ALA A 63 -17.00 -33.46 4.10
C ALA A 63 -17.37 -34.10 2.74
N GLN A 64 -18.65 -34.32 2.47
CA GLN A 64 -19.20 -34.87 1.21
C GLN A 64 -20.70 -34.54 1.09
N ASP A 65 -21.09 -33.51 0.31
CA ASP A 65 -22.48 -33.41 -0.24
C ASP A 65 -22.72 -32.35 -1.35
N TRP A 66 -21.72 -32.06 -2.20
CA TRP A 66 -21.87 -31.13 -3.34
C TRP A 66 -21.33 -31.71 -4.66
N ALA A 67 -21.50 -33.02 -4.85
CA ALA A 67 -20.97 -33.76 -6.00
C ALA A 67 -22.02 -34.73 -6.58
N LYS A 68 -23.13 -34.17 -7.09
CA LYS A 68 -24.15 -34.90 -7.86
C LYS A 68 -25.04 -33.93 -8.65
N GLU A 69 -24.68 -33.64 -9.89
CA GLU A 69 -25.61 -33.49 -11.01
C GLU A 69 -24.86 -33.37 -12.35
N LEU A 70 -25.52 -33.81 -13.44
CA LEU A 70 -25.10 -33.71 -14.84
C LEU A 70 -23.82 -34.47 -15.25
N GLU A 71 -23.91 -35.81 -15.26
CA GLU A 71 -23.39 -36.54 -16.42
C GLU A 71 -24.34 -36.28 -17.62
N GLY A 72 -23.78 -36.15 -18.84
CA GLY A 72 -24.54 -35.81 -20.04
C GLY A 72 -23.69 -35.92 -21.30
N ASP A 73 -23.58 -37.13 -21.84
CA ASP A 73 -22.74 -37.47 -22.99
C ASP A 73 -23.26 -36.91 -24.32
N SER A 74 -22.35 -36.40 -25.16
CA SER A 74 -22.49 -36.39 -26.62
C SER A 74 -21.11 -36.22 -27.28
N SER A 75 -20.87 -36.90 -28.40
CA SER A 75 -19.52 -37.22 -28.88
C SER A 75 -19.23 -36.79 -30.33
N LEU A 76 -18.01 -36.25 -30.53
CA LEU A 76 -17.22 -36.28 -31.79
C LEU A 76 -17.80 -35.47 -33.00
N PRO A 77 -17.05 -35.27 -34.11
CA PRO A 77 -15.67 -35.72 -34.42
C PRO A 77 -14.66 -34.61 -34.82
N HIS A 78 -13.41 -35.05 -35.07
CA HIS A 78 -12.34 -34.28 -35.74
C HIS A 78 -12.61 -34.02 -37.24
N THR A 79 -11.88 -33.07 -37.82
CA THR A 79 -11.49 -33.09 -39.26
C THR A 79 -10.08 -32.48 -39.42
N GLU A 80 -9.28 -33.01 -40.34
CA GLU A 80 -7.90 -32.55 -40.68
C GLU A 80 -7.85 -31.81 -42.04
N LEU A 81 -6.62 -31.47 -42.49
CA LEU A 81 -6.21 -30.95 -43.81
C LEU A 81 -6.38 -29.42 -43.98
N LEU A 82 -5.47 -28.67 -44.63
CA LEU A 82 -4.40 -29.03 -45.58
C LEU A 82 -2.99 -28.46 -45.23
N GLN A 83 -1.99 -28.78 -46.08
CA GLN A 83 -0.56 -28.47 -45.97
C GLN A 83 -0.11 -27.30 -46.89
N SER A 84 1.20 -26.98 -46.86
CA SER A 84 2.01 -26.24 -47.88
C SER A 84 1.76 -24.71 -47.98
N ASN A 85 2.72 -23.84 -48.37
CA ASN A 85 4.15 -23.99 -48.72
C ASN A 85 4.86 -22.62 -48.43
N SER A 86 6.06 -22.56 -47.83
CA SER A 86 7.42 -22.53 -48.42
C SER A 86 7.95 -21.13 -48.81
N ASP A 87 9.29 -21.01 -48.80
CA ASP A 87 10.15 -19.95 -49.38
C ASP A 87 10.10 -18.55 -48.70
N GLU A 88 11.15 -18.09 -48.00
CA GLU A 88 12.48 -17.63 -48.48
C GLU A 88 12.42 -16.40 -49.41
N ASP A 89 12.90 -15.25 -48.90
CA ASP A 89 13.79 -14.38 -49.67
C ASP A 89 14.82 -13.71 -48.72
N LYS A 90 16.00 -13.38 -49.25
CA LYS A 90 17.11 -12.73 -48.54
C LYS A 90 17.60 -11.53 -49.36
N SER A 91 17.61 -10.34 -48.77
CA SER A 91 18.38 -9.21 -49.30
C SER A 91 19.24 -8.54 -48.22
N VAL A 92 20.45 -8.16 -48.64
CA VAL A 92 21.56 -7.60 -47.85
C VAL A 92 22.28 -6.60 -48.77
N ILE A 93 23.23 -5.82 -48.24
CA ILE A 93 24.09 -4.85 -48.96
C ILE A 93 23.25 -3.62 -49.47
N THR A 94 23.67 -2.35 -49.43
CA THR A 94 25.00 -1.74 -49.24
C THR A 94 24.87 -0.38 -48.52
N ALA A 95 25.91 0.05 -47.80
CA ALA A 95 26.03 1.42 -47.28
C ALA A 95 27.09 2.22 -48.09
N PRO A 96 26.88 3.52 -48.36
CA PRO A 96 27.91 4.41 -48.85
C PRO A 96 28.66 5.09 -47.70
N ILE A 97 30.00 5.06 -47.74
CA ILE A 97 30.85 5.87 -46.86
C ILE A 97 31.06 7.24 -47.50
N SER A 98 30.79 8.31 -46.75
CA SER A 98 31.18 9.69 -47.12
C SER A 98 32.01 10.30 -46.00
N THR A 99 33.12 10.95 -46.37
CA THR A 99 34.19 11.37 -45.45
C THR A 99 34.12 12.83 -45.05
N ASN A 100 34.59 13.14 -43.83
CA ASN A 100 35.09 14.43 -43.36
C ASN A 100 34.17 15.65 -43.42
N THR A 101 33.88 16.21 -42.24
CA THR A 101 34.58 17.44 -41.83
C THR A 101 34.53 17.64 -40.32
N ASN A 102 35.60 18.19 -39.74
CA ASN A 102 35.65 18.53 -38.32
C ASN A 102 34.85 19.81 -38.08
N ASN A 103 33.82 19.74 -37.23
CA ASN A 103 33.20 20.92 -36.63
C ASN A 103 33.13 20.71 -35.11
N THR A 104 34.12 21.23 -34.39
CA THR A 104 34.09 21.33 -32.93
C THR A 104 33.11 22.42 -32.52
N VAL A 105 31.82 22.08 -32.46
CA VAL A 105 30.81 22.88 -31.78
C VAL A 105 30.48 22.18 -30.47
N THR A 106 30.76 22.85 -29.34
CA THR A 106 30.41 22.35 -28.00
C THR A 106 28.92 22.54 -27.74
N HIS A 107 28.09 21.79 -28.47
CA HIS A 107 26.73 21.53 -28.04
C HIS A 107 26.80 20.64 -26.80
N GLN A 108 26.62 21.25 -25.62
CA GLN A 108 25.94 20.54 -24.55
C GLN A 108 24.52 20.30 -25.04
N GLU A 109 24.29 19.14 -25.66
CA GLU A 109 22.94 18.65 -25.92
C GLU A 109 22.27 18.49 -24.55
N LYS A 110 21.41 19.46 -24.19
CA LYS A 110 20.45 19.26 -23.10
C LYS A 110 19.59 18.08 -23.52
N LEU A 111 19.88 16.90 -22.98
CA LEU A 111 19.03 15.72 -23.18
C LEU A 111 17.61 16.14 -22.85
N VAL A 112 16.72 16.04 -23.83
CA VAL A 112 15.29 16.35 -23.67
C VAL A 112 14.66 15.17 -22.92
N LYS A 113 15.00 15.06 -21.64
CA LYS A 113 14.47 14.06 -20.73
C LYS A 113 12.95 14.22 -20.70
N THR A 114 12.22 13.12 -20.89
CA THR A 114 10.78 13.10 -20.67
C THR A 114 10.48 13.42 -19.20
N PRO A 115 9.49 14.28 -18.89
CA PRO A 115 9.05 14.49 -17.52
C PRO A 115 8.61 13.18 -16.85
N THR A 116 8.91 13.04 -15.56
CA THR A 116 8.67 11.82 -14.78
C THR A 116 8.05 12.16 -13.42
N THR A 117 7.36 11.20 -12.83
CA THR A 117 6.68 11.40 -11.55
C THR A 117 7.02 10.30 -10.54
N ILE A 118 7.39 10.69 -9.33
CA ILE A 118 7.50 9.82 -8.16
C ILE A 118 6.13 9.83 -7.47
N HIS A 119 5.38 8.75 -7.65
CA HIS A 119 4.10 8.48 -7.02
C HIS A 119 4.35 7.79 -5.67
N ILE A 120 4.19 8.54 -4.58
CA ILE A 120 4.35 8.06 -3.21
C ILE A 120 2.98 7.64 -2.68
N ILE A 121 2.77 6.36 -2.40
CA ILE A 121 1.51 5.85 -1.81
C ILE A 121 1.71 5.72 -0.31
N GLY A 122 1.16 6.68 0.43
CA GLY A 122 1.35 6.88 1.87
C GLY A 122 0.05 6.89 2.68
N GLY A 123 0.15 7.22 3.97
CA GLY A 123 -0.96 7.17 4.93
C GLY A 123 -0.53 6.43 6.19
N GLU A 124 -0.60 7.08 7.34
CA GLU A 124 0.18 6.63 8.51
C GLU A 124 -0.39 5.44 9.27
N LYS A 125 -1.65 5.07 9.00
CA LYS A 125 -2.29 3.90 9.59
C LYS A 125 -1.81 2.59 8.93
N GLY A 126 -1.57 1.58 9.77
CA GLY A 126 -1.55 0.18 9.33
C GLY A 126 -2.95 -0.23 8.83
N GLY A 127 -3.01 -1.11 7.84
CA GLY A 127 -4.29 -1.56 7.26
C GLY A 127 -5.05 -0.53 6.41
N ALA A 128 -4.54 0.70 6.22
CA ALA A 128 -5.21 1.77 5.46
C ALA A 128 -5.48 1.45 3.98
N GLY A 129 -4.87 0.40 3.42
CA GLY A 129 -5.04 -0.02 2.03
C GLY A 129 -3.90 0.42 1.09
N LYS A 130 -2.79 0.96 1.60
CA LYS A 130 -1.63 1.43 0.80
C LYS A 130 -1.21 0.43 -0.28
N SER A 131 -0.82 -0.79 0.09
CA SER A 131 -0.41 -1.83 -0.86
C SER A 131 -1.48 -2.13 -1.92
N PHE A 132 -2.76 -2.06 -1.54
CA PHE A 132 -3.89 -2.34 -2.42
C PHE A 132 -4.11 -1.20 -3.44
N VAL A 133 -3.95 0.06 -3.03
CA VAL A 133 -3.93 1.23 -3.92
C VAL A 133 -2.69 1.19 -4.84
N SER A 134 -1.51 0.85 -4.32
CA SER A 134 -0.28 0.66 -5.09
C SER A 134 -0.45 -0.38 -6.20
N ARG A 135 -0.99 -1.57 -5.88
CA ARG A 135 -1.28 -2.65 -6.86
C ARG A 135 -2.24 -2.19 -7.96
N ALA A 136 -3.26 -1.41 -7.60
CA ALA A 136 -4.25 -0.94 -8.58
C ALA A 136 -3.70 0.21 -9.44
N LEU A 137 -2.81 1.06 -8.93
CA LEU A 137 -2.08 2.05 -9.74
C LEU A 137 -1.13 1.37 -10.74
N ILE A 138 -0.46 0.28 -10.33
CA ILE A 138 0.41 -0.51 -11.23
C ILE A 138 -0.39 -1.08 -12.41
N GLU A 139 -1.56 -1.68 -12.16
CA GLU A 139 -2.44 -2.18 -13.23
C GLU A 139 -3.00 -1.04 -14.11
N TYR A 140 -3.33 0.11 -13.53
CA TYR A 140 -3.76 1.28 -14.31
C TYR A 140 -2.65 1.74 -15.26
N CYS A 141 -1.43 1.95 -14.75
CA CYS A 141 -0.25 2.30 -15.56
C CYS A 141 0.00 1.28 -16.67
N ALA A 142 -0.08 -0.03 -16.36
CA ALA A 142 0.04 -1.09 -17.34
C ALA A 142 -1.05 -1.03 -18.43
N SER A 143 -2.29 -0.70 -18.05
CA SER A 143 -3.42 -0.60 -18.99
C SER A 143 -3.28 0.54 -20.01
N ILE A 144 -2.72 1.69 -19.58
CA ILE A 144 -2.40 2.82 -20.47
C ILE A 144 -1.01 2.69 -21.12
N LYS A 145 -0.27 1.60 -20.84
CA LYS A 145 1.10 1.31 -21.28
C LYS A 145 2.17 2.29 -20.77
N HIS A 146 1.85 3.02 -19.69
CA HIS A 146 2.81 3.89 -18.99
C HIS A 146 3.85 3.03 -18.27
N LYS A 147 5.13 3.18 -18.63
CA LYS A 147 6.22 2.39 -18.06
C LYS A 147 6.71 3.03 -16.76
N VAL A 148 6.54 2.31 -15.66
CA VAL A 148 6.98 2.72 -14.33
C VAL A 148 8.07 1.80 -13.78
N ALA A 149 8.90 2.32 -12.87
CA ALA A 149 9.57 1.49 -11.88
C ALA A 149 8.63 1.25 -10.68
N ILE A 150 8.77 0.11 -10.02
CA ILE A 150 8.01 -0.23 -8.82
C ILE A 150 9.01 -0.36 -7.66
N VAL A 151 8.74 0.32 -6.56
CA VAL A 151 9.52 0.28 -5.32
C VAL A 151 8.59 -0.14 -4.19
N ASP A 152 8.96 -1.19 -3.46
CA ASP A 152 8.29 -1.60 -2.23
C ASP A 152 9.19 -1.31 -1.03
N ALA A 153 8.79 -0.32 -0.24
CA ALA A 153 9.49 0.07 0.99
C ALA A 153 8.85 -0.55 2.25
N ASP A 154 7.71 -1.25 2.13
CA ASP A 154 7.11 -1.96 3.26
C ASP A 154 7.77 -3.33 3.48
N LYS A 155 8.91 -3.32 4.19
CA LYS A 155 9.59 -4.53 4.65
C LYS A 155 8.95 -5.18 5.88
N SER A 156 7.76 -4.76 6.29
CA SER A 156 6.94 -5.47 7.28
C SER A 156 5.90 -6.38 6.61
N ASN A 157 5.44 -6.04 5.40
CA ASN A 157 4.48 -6.82 4.64
C ASN A 157 4.74 -6.64 3.13
N GLU A 158 5.50 -7.56 2.52
CA GLU A 158 6.05 -7.47 1.15
C GLU A 158 5.02 -7.69 0.00
N ASP A 159 3.80 -7.15 0.18
CA ASP A 159 2.60 -7.32 -0.66
C ASP A 159 2.82 -7.07 -2.16
N ILE A 160 3.75 -6.18 -2.53
CA ILE A 160 4.01 -5.85 -3.94
C ILE A 160 5.03 -6.82 -4.52
N SER A 161 6.16 -7.03 -3.83
CA SER A 161 7.25 -7.87 -4.32
C SER A 161 6.93 -9.37 -4.37
N HIS A 162 5.88 -9.83 -3.67
CA HIS A 162 5.35 -11.19 -3.83
C HIS A 162 4.42 -11.38 -5.04
N ILE A 163 3.98 -10.29 -5.69
CA ILE A 163 2.92 -10.31 -6.72
C ILE A 163 3.41 -9.75 -8.07
N TYR A 164 4.45 -8.91 -8.08
CA TYR A 164 4.99 -8.26 -9.27
C TYR A 164 6.49 -8.49 -9.42
N ASP A 165 6.92 -8.80 -10.65
CA ASP A 165 8.35 -8.91 -11.01
C ASP A 165 9.03 -7.53 -11.04
N ASN A 166 10.36 -7.53 -10.90
CA ASN A 166 11.23 -6.33 -11.02
C ASN A 166 10.91 -5.21 -10.00
N VAL A 167 10.36 -5.58 -8.84
CA VAL A 167 10.14 -4.66 -7.72
C VAL A 167 11.47 -4.35 -7.02
N HIS A 168 11.82 -3.07 -6.97
CA HIS A 168 12.97 -2.57 -6.23
C HIS A 168 12.65 -2.44 -4.73
N SER A 169 13.69 -2.51 -3.89
CA SER A 169 13.59 -2.24 -2.46
C SER A 169 14.12 -0.84 -2.15
N ALA A 170 13.48 -0.13 -1.23
CA ALA A 170 14.01 1.09 -0.62
C ALA A 170 13.80 1.05 0.91
N ILE A 171 14.62 1.76 1.68
CA ILE A 171 14.45 1.89 3.13
C ILE A 171 14.62 3.36 3.52
N PHE A 172 13.55 3.95 4.02
CA PHE A 172 13.60 5.23 4.70
C PHE A 172 14.11 5.02 6.13
N SER A 173 15.16 5.74 6.55
CA SER A 173 15.85 5.51 7.81
C SER A 173 16.35 6.80 8.46
N ASP A 174 16.36 6.85 9.79
CA ASP A 174 16.96 7.96 10.57
C ASP A 174 18.47 7.75 10.83
N ASP A 175 19.07 6.70 10.25
CA ASP A 175 20.51 6.44 10.28
C ASP A 175 21.13 7.04 9.03
N ASP A 176 21.95 8.10 9.18
CA ASP A 176 22.64 8.80 8.08
C ASP A 176 23.36 7.83 7.13
N LYS A 177 23.88 6.71 7.65
CA LYS A 177 24.59 5.67 6.87
C LYS A 177 23.67 4.80 6.00
N LYS A 178 22.36 5.04 6.08
CA LYS A 178 21.29 4.38 5.32
C LYS A 178 20.35 5.37 4.62
N ALA A 179 20.51 6.68 4.82
CA ALA A 179 19.66 7.69 4.15
C ALA A 179 19.64 7.49 2.63
N ASN A 180 20.79 7.14 2.05
CA ASN A 180 20.97 6.82 0.64
C ASN A 180 20.20 5.57 0.13
N GLN A 181 19.54 4.80 0.99
CA GLN A 181 18.70 3.67 0.58
C GLN A 181 17.31 4.12 0.08
N ALA A 182 16.96 5.40 0.24
CA ALA A 182 15.82 6.02 -0.41
C ALA A 182 16.20 6.71 -1.73
N ASP A 183 17.44 7.20 -1.89
CA ASP A 183 17.87 8.00 -3.05
C ASP A 183 17.76 7.25 -4.39
N HIS A 184 17.88 5.92 -4.39
CA HIS A 184 17.64 5.08 -5.58
C HIS A 184 16.23 5.24 -6.18
N ILE A 185 15.24 5.70 -5.39
CA ILE A 185 13.91 6.09 -5.90
C ILE A 185 14.03 7.28 -6.86
N PHE A 186 14.88 8.25 -6.52
CA PHE A 186 15.13 9.44 -7.32
C PHE A 186 16.03 9.12 -8.53
N ASP A 187 17.02 8.23 -8.37
CA ASP A 187 17.82 7.69 -9.49
C ASP A 187 16.93 7.02 -10.55
N LEU A 188 16.01 6.13 -10.13
CA LEU A 188 15.02 5.52 -11.02
C LEU A 188 14.16 6.57 -11.74
N ALA A 189 13.86 7.68 -11.07
CA ALA A 189 13.09 8.80 -11.63
C ALA A 189 13.86 9.63 -12.68
N PHE A 190 15.16 9.40 -12.90
CA PHE A 190 15.84 9.92 -14.10
C PHE A 190 15.44 9.17 -15.37
N GLU A 191 15.08 7.88 -15.29
CA GLU A 191 14.73 7.06 -16.45
C GLU A 191 13.22 7.03 -16.74
N LYS A 192 12.39 6.93 -15.69
CA LYS A 192 10.95 6.58 -15.78
C LYS A 192 10.21 6.98 -14.51
N SER A 193 8.91 7.19 -14.58
CA SER A 193 8.09 7.43 -13.38
C SER A 193 8.16 6.24 -12.40
N VAL A 194 8.01 6.50 -11.11
CA VAL A 194 8.23 5.51 -10.04
C VAL A 194 6.99 5.41 -9.15
N ILE A 195 6.53 4.20 -8.87
CA ILE A 195 5.50 3.92 -7.86
C ILE A 195 6.21 3.44 -6.59
N VAL A 196 6.00 4.13 -5.47
CA VAL A 196 6.61 3.82 -4.17
C VAL A 196 5.51 3.43 -3.17
N ASN A 197 5.46 2.15 -2.82
CA ASN A 197 4.61 1.65 -1.73
C ASN A 197 5.30 1.91 -0.39
N LEU A 198 4.66 2.69 0.50
CA LEU A 198 5.22 2.99 1.82
C LEU A 198 4.65 2.09 2.94
N PRO A 199 5.44 1.80 3.99
CA PRO A 199 4.93 1.26 5.24
C PRO A 199 4.10 2.28 6.03
N ALA A 200 3.46 1.83 7.11
CA ALA A 200 2.85 2.72 8.10
C ALA A 200 3.90 3.46 8.94
N GLN A 201 3.52 4.61 9.53
CA GLN A 201 4.34 5.39 10.47
C GLN A 201 5.73 5.81 9.96
N VAL A 202 5.84 6.07 8.65
CA VAL A 202 7.09 6.45 7.98
C VAL A 202 7.16 7.95 7.65
N TYR A 203 6.11 8.70 8.02
CA TYR A 203 5.91 10.12 7.71
C TYR A 203 7.16 11.01 7.76
N SER A 204 7.86 11.04 8.90
CA SER A 204 8.99 11.94 9.12
C SER A 204 10.08 11.66 8.10
N LYS A 205 10.54 10.41 8.04
CA LYS A 205 11.63 9.95 7.16
C LYS A 205 11.41 10.29 5.69
N VAL A 206 10.17 10.17 5.19
CA VAL A 206 9.83 10.55 3.81
C VAL A 206 9.80 12.07 3.63
N THR A 207 9.33 12.81 4.63
CA THR A 207 9.30 14.28 4.63
C THR A 207 10.71 14.87 4.71
N ASP A 208 11.56 14.29 5.57
CA ASP A 208 12.95 14.66 5.79
C ASP A 208 13.82 14.29 4.58
N TRP A 209 13.58 13.13 3.95
CA TRP A 209 14.23 12.75 2.69
C TRP A 209 13.97 13.75 1.56
N ILE A 210 12.74 14.24 1.41
CA ILE A 210 12.38 15.26 0.42
C ILE A 210 12.99 16.63 0.78
N LYS A 211 12.87 17.05 2.05
CA LYS A 211 13.27 18.40 2.50
C LYS A 211 14.78 18.58 2.67
N THR A 212 15.45 17.67 3.38
CA THR A 212 16.87 17.85 3.77
C THR A 212 17.81 17.79 2.57
N ASN A 213 17.36 17.17 1.47
CA ASN A 213 18.08 17.10 0.20
C ASN A 213 17.47 18.03 -0.88
N ASP A 214 16.49 18.88 -0.53
CA ASP A 214 15.69 19.73 -1.43
C ASP A 214 15.28 19.03 -2.76
N LEU A 215 14.81 17.79 -2.66
CA LEU A 215 14.53 16.94 -3.83
C LEU A 215 13.44 17.50 -4.75
N ASP A 216 12.55 18.36 -4.25
CA ASP A 216 11.58 19.04 -5.10
C ASP A 216 12.19 20.22 -5.89
N GLU A 217 13.31 20.81 -5.46
CA GLU A 217 14.05 21.79 -6.26
C GLU A 217 14.91 21.10 -7.32
N ILE A 218 15.70 20.10 -6.91
CA ILE A 218 16.45 19.22 -7.82
C ILE A 218 15.49 18.54 -8.82
N GLY A 219 14.29 18.16 -8.36
CA GLY A 219 13.25 17.57 -9.19
C GLY A 219 12.77 18.53 -10.28
N LYS A 220 12.54 19.81 -9.96
CA LYS A 220 12.16 20.83 -10.96
C LYS A 220 13.24 21.00 -12.03
N GLU A 221 14.53 20.95 -11.68
CA GLU A 221 15.65 21.00 -12.65
C GLU A 221 15.62 19.81 -13.61
N TYR A 222 15.43 18.58 -13.09
CA TYR A 222 15.43 17.34 -13.87
C TYR A 222 14.03 16.88 -14.34
N GLN A 223 13.02 17.76 -14.31
CA GLN A 223 11.63 17.46 -14.67
C GLN A 223 11.03 16.23 -13.94
N ILE A 224 11.47 15.99 -12.71
CA ILE A 224 10.90 15.01 -11.77
C ILE A 224 9.87 15.74 -10.91
N THR A 225 8.67 15.18 -10.79
CA THR A 225 7.59 15.70 -9.94
C THR A 225 7.21 14.69 -8.87
N PHE A 226 6.68 15.16 -7.73
CA PHE A 226 6.20 14.30 -6.66
C PHE A 226 4.67 14.35 -6.56
N VAL A 227 4.05 13.18 -6.49
CA VAL A 227 2.61 13.02 -6.20
C VAL A 227 2.47 12.12 -4.98
N LYS A 228 1.87 12.63 -3.89
CA LYS A 228 1.63 11.87 -2.66
C LYS A 228 0.16 11.46 -2.57
N TRP A 229 -0.10 10.20 -2.88
CA TRP A 229 -1.39 9.54 -2.69
C TRP A 229 -1.54 9.17 -1.22
N PHE A 230 -2.25 9.99 -0.45
CA PHE A 230 -2.49 9.75 0.96
C PHE A 230 -3.76 8.91 1.12
N VAL A 231 -3.61 7.63 1.46
CA VAL A 231 -4.73 6.69 1.63
C VAL A 231 -5.35 6.90 3.01
N CYS A 232 -6.51 7.56 3.03
CA CYS A 232 -7.23 7.92 4.25
C CYS A 232 -8.26 6.84 4.64
N THR A 233 -8.49 6.66 5.95
CA THR A 233 -9.43 5.67 6.49
C THR A 233 -10.75 6.27 7.00
N GLY A 234 -11.05 7.53 6.71
CA GLY A 234 -12.26 8.25 7.17
C GLY A 234 -12.26 8.66 8.65
N GLY A 235 -11.32 8.16 9.47
CA GLY A 235 -11.19 8.56 10.88
C GLY A 235 -10.43 9.88 11.06
N VAL A 236 -10.83 10.70 12.02
CA VAL A 236 -10.26 12.04 12.34
C VAL A 236 -8.74 12.05 12.34
N ASP A 237 -8.11 11.13 13.07
CA ASP A 237 -6.65 10.99 13.14
C ASP A 237 -5.99 10.72 11.78
N SER A 238 -6.68 10.03 10.87
CA SER A 238 -6.24 9.85 9.48
C SER A 238 -6.34 11.11 8.63
N VAL A 239 -7.25 12.03 8.98
CA VAL A 239 -7.38 13.36 8.36
C VAL A 239 -6.34 14.31 8.95
N ASP A 240 -6.08 14.27 10.26
CA ASP A 240 -5.04 15.06 10.93
C ASP A 240 -3.65 14.78 10.34
N PHE A 241 -3.32 13.50 10.10
CA PHE A 241 -2.06 13.12 9.42
C PHE A 241 -2.00 13.63 7.96
N PHE A 242 -3.13 13.77 7.27
CA PHE A 242 -3.17 14.37 5.93
C PHE A 242 -2.99 15.89 5.97
N ILE A 243 -3.68 16.58 6.88
CA ILE A 243 -3.54 18.04 7.08
C ILE A 243 -2.10 18.37 7.52
N LYS A 244 -1.47 17.54 8.36
CA LYS A 244 -0.04 17.65 8.65
C LYS A 244 0.83 17.47 7.39
N SER A 245 0.51 16.52 6.51
CA SER A 245 1.19 16.35 5.22
C SER A 245 1.13 17.61 4.36
N LEU A 246 -0.05 18.21 4.24
CA LEU A 246 -0.23 19.47 3.52
C LEU A 246 0.59 20.60 4.15
N ASN A 247 0.53 20.76 5.48
CA ASN A 247 1.20 21.85 6.18
C ASN A 247 2.74 21.72 6.17
N ASP A 248 3.31 20.52 6.21
CA ASP A 248 4.76 20.34 6.15
C ASP A 248 5.30 20.43 4.71
N LEU A 249 4.65 19.78 3.73
CA LEU A 249 5.19 19.66 2.36
C LEU A 249 4.62 20.73 1.41
N GLY A 250 3.35 21.09 1.52
CA GLY A 250 2.68 22.10 0.68
C GLY A 250 2.91 21.89 -0.82
N ASP A 251 3.11 22.98 -1.54
CA ASP A 251 3.36 23.01 -2.99
C ASP A 251 4.65 22.30 -3.44
N ARG A 252 5.50 21.80 -2.53
CA ARG A 252 6.65 20.93 -2.89
C ARG A 252 6.20 19.58 -3.46
N VAL A 253 4.99 19.14 -3.12
CA VAL A 253 4.44 17.82 -3.52
C VAL A 253 2.96 17.95 -3.88
N THR A 254 2.53 17.41 -5.03
CA THR A 254 1.10 17.35 -5.36
C THR A 254 0.41 16.31 -4.48
N HIS A 255 -0.50 16.74 -3.61
CA HIS A 255 -1.20 15.84 -2.70
C HIS A 255 -2.51 15.33 -3.31
N VAL A 256 -2.81 14.04 -3.08
CA VAL A 256 -4.11 13.43 -3.35
C VAL A 256 -4.66 12.83 -2.06
N PHE A 257 -5.82 13.30 -1.62
CA PHE A 257 -6.60 12.71 -0.55
C PHE A 257 -7.41 11.53 -1.12
N VAL A 258 -6.98 10.31 -0.83
CA VAL A 258 -7.60 9.10 -1.36
C VAL A 258 -8.63 8.59 -0.36
N LYS A 259 -9.92 8.76 -0.70
CA LYS A 259 -11.07 8.29 0.07
C LYS A 259 -11.25 6.78 -0.16
N ASN A 260 -10.80 5.95 0.79
CA ASN A 260 -10.86 4.50 0.63
C ASN A 260 -12.26 3.95 0.97
N LEU A 261 -13.11 3.81 -0.06
CA LEU A 261 -14.48 3.25 0.05
C LEU A 261 -14.50 1.77 0.46
N GLY A 262 -13.34 1.10 0.48
CA GLY A 262 -13.14 -0.22 1.08
C GLY A 262 -13.08 -0.23 2.61
N LEU A 263 -12.92 0.92 3.26
CA LEU A 263 -12.81 1.06 4.72
C LEU A 263 -13.87 1.99 5.33
N CYS A 264 -14.32 3.01 4.59
CA CYS A 264 -15.31 3.97 5.03
C CYS A 264 -16.15 4.40 3.81
N ASP A 265 -17.46 4.20 3.87
CA ASP A 265 -18.43 4.50 2.80
C ASP A 265 -19.22 5.80 3.01
N GLU A 266 -19.15 6.40 4.20
CA GLU A 266 -19.79 7.68 4.54
C GLU A 266 -18.70 8.73 4.84
N TRP A 267 -18.53 9.73 3.97
CA TRP A 267 -17.48 10.75 4.09
C TRP A 267 -17.97 12.14 4.51
N ASP A 268 -19.29 12.35 4.56
CA ASP A 268 -19.94 13.62 4.90
C ASP A 268 -19.35 14.27 6.15
N TYR A 269 -19.10 13.49 7.22
CA TYR A 269 -18.47 13.98 8.45
C TYR A 269 -17.08 14.59 8.20
N VAL A 270 -16.26 13.99 7.34
CA VAL A 270 -14.93 14.50 6.98
C VAL A 270 -15.05 15.73 6.08
N ASP A 271 -15.98 15.73 5.12
CA ASP A 271 -16.23 16.88 4.25
C ASP A 271 -16.83 18.09 5.01
N GLU A 272 -17.48 17.87 6.15
CA GLU A 272 -17.92 18.91 7.10
C GLU A 272 -16.87 19.32 8.14
N MET A 273 -15.73 18.62 8.28
CA MET A 273 -14.70 18.98 9.29
C MET A 273 -14.12 20.38 9.02
N PRO A 274 -14.18 21.33 9.97
CA PRO A 274 -13.68 22.70 9.77
C PRO A 274 -12.21 22.78 9.34
N ASP A 275 -11.35 21.91 9.90
CA ASP A 275 -9.92 21.88 9.55
C ASP A 275 -9.67 21.30 8.15
N PHE A 276 -10.53 20.38 7.68
CA PHE A 276 -10.46 19.82 6.33
C PHE A 276 -10.99 20.82 5.29
N LEU A 277 -12.07 21.55 5.60
CA LEU A 277 -12.54 22.68 4.79
C LEU A 277 -11.47 23.78 4.69
N THR A 278 -10.87 24.16 5.83
CA THR A 278 -9.74 25.11 5.87
C THR A 278 -8.56 24.62 5.03
N ALA A 279 -8.28 23.30 5.04
CA ALA A 279 -7.27 22.71 4.18
C ALA A 279 -7.62 22.78 2.68
N LYS A 280 -8.90 22.59 2.28
CA LYS A 280 -9.35 22.74 0.89
C LYS A 280 -9.23 24.19 0.39
N GLU A 281 -9.44 25.18 1.26
CA GLU A 281 -9.24 26.60 0.93
C GLU A 281 -7.74 26.99 0.86
N THR A 282 -6.92 26.41 1.73
CA THR A 282 -5.49 26.76 1.87
C THR A 282 -4.59 26.05 0.85
N HIS A 283 -4.85 24.78 0.56
CA HIS A 283 -3.94 23.89 -0.17
C HIS A 283 -4.57 23.28 -1.42
N LYS A 284 -3.82 23.27 -2.53
CA LYS A 284 -4.29 22.73 -3.82
C LYS A 284 -4.09 21.22 -3.94
N PHE A 285 -4.78 20.46 -3.10
CA PHE A 285 -4.84 18.99 -3.23
C PHE A 285 -5.98 18.53 -4.14
N LYS A 286 -5.92 17.26 -4.57
CA LYS A 286 -7.04 16.57 -5.25
C LYS A 286 -7.68 15.58 -4.31
N GLU A 287 -8.99 15.38 -4.44
CA GLU A 287 -9.67 14.23 -3.84
C GLU A 287 -9.78 13.11 -4.89
N MET A 288 -9.76 11.86 -4.46
CA MET A 288 -9.98 10.69 -5.32
C MET A 288 -10.70 9.60 -4.53
N ASP A 289 -11.89 9.22 -5.00
CA ASP A 289 -12.62 8.09 -4.45
C ASP A 289 -12.00 6.79 -4.95
N PHE A 290 -11.50 5.97 -4.02
CA PHE A 290 -10.94 4.66 -4.34
C PHE A 290 -12.01 3.58 -4.06
N PRO A 291 -12.51 2.88 -5.11
CA PRO A 291 -13.74 2.09 -5.03
C PRO A 291 -13.63 0.83 -4.15
N LYS A 292 -14.81 0.40 -3.66
CA LYS A 292 -14.97 -0.69 -2.71
C LYS A 292 -14.84 -2.06 -3.38
N PHE A 293 -13.68 -2.69 -3.29
CA PHE A 293 -13.50 -4.04 -3.86
C PHE A 293 -14.23 -5.13 -3.05
N PRO A 294 -15.03 -6.02 -3.67
CA PRO A 294 -15.75 -7.08 -2.96
C PRO A 294 -14.84 -8.00 -2.13
N PHE A 295 -15.23 -8.21 -0.87
CA PHE A 295 -14.47 -8.91 0.16
C PHE A 295 -13.97 -10.31 -0.24
N TRP A 296 -14.82 -11.12 -0.87
CA TRP A 296 -14.49 -12.49 -1.27
C TRP A 296 -13.44 -12.51 -2.39
N GLU A 297 -13.68 -11.71 -3.43
CA GLU A 297 -12.74 -11.54 -4.55
C GLU A 297 -11.38 -11.02 -4.07
N ARG A 298 -11.36 -10.01 -3.18
CA ARG A 298 -10.15 -9.49 -2.53
C ARG A 298 -9.34 -10.59 -1.86
N ASN A 299 -9.92 -11.23 -0.85
CA ASN A 299 -9.21 -12.19 -0.02
C ASN A 299 -8.78 -13.44 -0.81
N VAL A 300 -9.50 -13.80 -1.89
CA VAL A 300 -9.10 -14.91 -2.78
C VAL A 300 -7.93 -14.52 -3.67
N ILE A 301 -7.90 -13.31 -4.24
CA ILE A 301 -6.77 -12.82 -5.06
C ILE A 301 -5.51 -12.69 -4.20
N ASP A 302 -5.63 -12.13 -3.00
CA ASP A 302 -4.52 -11.94 -2.07
C ASP A 302 -3.93 -13.29 -1.62
N ARG A 303 -4.78 -14.26 -1.25
CA ARG A 303 -4.36 -15.64 -0.91
C ARG A 303 -3.66 -16.36 -2.07
N LEU A 304 -3.91 -15.95 -3.31
CA LEU A 304 -3.28 -16.55 -4.50
C LEU A 304 -2.00 -15.84 -4.93
N GLY A 305 -1.69 -14.67 -4.37
CA GLY A 305 -0.50 -13.88 -4.76
C GLY A 305 -0.54 -13.40 -6.21
N ILE A 306 -1.73 -13.19 -6.79
CA ILE A 306 -1.88 -12.82 -8.21
C ILE A 306 -2.25 -11.35 -8.41
N THR A 307 -1.89 -10.82 -9.59
CA THR A 307 -2.31 -9.50 -10.05
C THR A 307 -3.82 -9.46 -10.34
N PHE A 308 -4.44 -8.29 -10.36
CA PHE A 308 -5.86 -8.16 -10.67
C PHE A 308 -6.18 -8.58 -12.11
N ASN A 309 -5.34 -8.21 -13.08
CA ASN A 309 -5.45 -8.65 -14.47
C ASN A 309 -5.31 -10.18 -14.59
N SER A 310 -4.39 -10.79 -13.83
CA SER A 310 -4.21 -12.25 -13.77
C SER A 310 -5.47 -12.96 -13.25
N ALA A 311 -6.19 -12.36 -12.29
CA ALA A 311 -7.44 -12.90 -11.76
C ALA A 311 -8.60 -12.96 -12.78
N LEU A 312 -8.53 -12.22 -13.90
CA LEU A 312 -9.54 -12.25 -14.97
C LEU A 312 -9.53 -13.58 -15.76
N SER A 313 -8.39 -14.28 -15.82
CA SER A 313 -8.23 -15.55 -16.51
C SER A 313 -8.05 -16.75 -15.57
N HIS A 314 -7.58 -16.52 -14.33
CA HIS A 314 -7.17 -17.56 -13.39
C HIS A 314 -8.25 -18.64 -13.11
N PRO A 315 -7.95 -19.96 -13.24
CA PRO A 315 -8.95 -21.03 -13.17
C PRO A 315 -9.80 -21.07 -11.90
N GLN A 316 -9.24 -20.69 -10.74
CA GLN A 316 -9.95 -20.74 -9.46
C GLN A 316 -10.90 -19.55 -9.23
N ILE A 317 -10.86 -18.51 -10.09
CA ILE A 317 -11.76 -17.36 -10.03
C ILE A 317 -12.97 -17.66 -10.93
N LYS A 318 -14.18 -17.74 -10.36
CA LYS A 318 -15.42 -18.03 -11.09
C LYS A 318 -15.85 -16.84 -11.97
N VAL A 319 -16.67 -17.09 -13.00
CA VAL A 319 -17.08 -16.09 -14.01
C VAL A 319 -17.64 -14.80 -13.37
N ILE A 320 -18.52 -14.90 -12.38
CA ILE A 320 -19.08 -13.73 -11.68
C ILE A 320 -18.00 -12.94 -10.93
N SER A 321 -17.05 -13.64 -10.29
CA SER A 321 -15.90 -13.02 -9.62
C SER A 321 -14.96 -12.32 -10.61
N ARG A 322 -14.72 -12.89 -11.80
CA ARG A 322 -13.98 -12.23 -12.89
C ARG A 322 -14.67 -10.93 -13.34
N GLN A 323 -16.00 -10.93 -13.44
CA GLN A 323 -16.76 -9.72 -13.79
C GLN A 323 -16.67 -8.65 -12.69
N ARG A 324 -16.67 -9.03 -11.40
CA ARG A 324 -16.44 -8.10 -10.27
C ARG A 324 -15.04 -7.48 -10.32
N VAL A 325 -14.00 -8.27 -10.61
CA VAL A 325 -12.63 -7.75 -10.84
C VAL A 325 -12.62 -6.76 -12.00
N LYS A 326 -13.28 -7.10 -13.12
CA LYS A 326 -13.35 -6.23 -14.30
C LYS A 326 -14.07 -4.90 -14.03
N ASN A 327 -15.16 -4.90 -13.28
CA ASN A 327 -15.87 -3.69 -12.88
C ASN A 327 -14.98 -2.80 -12.00
N PHE A 328 -14.42 -3.37 -10.93
CA PHE A 328 -13.51 -2.66 -10.02
C PHE A 328 -12.31 -2.04 -10.75
N LEU A 329 -11.68 -2.77 -11.69
CA LEU A 329 -10.60 -2.20 -12.50
C LEU A 329 -11.08 -1.02 -13.35
N ALA A 330 -12.26 -1.10 -13.97
CA ALA A 330 -12.81 0.02 -14.73
C ALA A 330 -13.07 1.26 -13.84
N GLU A 331 -13.62 1.05 -12.63
CA GLU A 331 -13.87 2.11 -11.64
C GLU A 331 -12.54 2.75 -11.17
N VAL A 332 -11.54 1.95 -10.78
CA VAL A 332 -10.22 2.46 -10.37
C VAL A 332 -9.48 3.18 -11.49
N HIS A 333 -9.51 2.64 -12.71
CA HIS A 333 -8.86 3.25 -13.86
C HIS A 333 -9.50 4.60 -14.20
N THR A 334 -10.81 4.73 -13.98
CA THR A 334 -11.55 6.00 -14.12
C THR A 334 -11.07 6.98 -13.05
N ALA A 335 -11.11 6.61 -11.78
CA ALA A 335 -10.69 7.46 -10.66
C ALA A 335 -9.25 7.99 -10.80
N PHE A 336 -8.29 7.12 -11.16
CA PHE A 336 -6.91 7.58 -11.42
C PHE A 336 -6.83 8.51 -12.64
N SER A 337 -7.56 8.23 -13.72
CA SER A 337 -7.54 9.07 -14.93
C SER A 337 -8.11 10.47 -14.69
N GLU A 338 -9.16 10.60 -13.88
CA GLU A 338 -9.81 11.87 -13.53
C GLU A 338 -8.90 12.78 -12.68
N THR A 339 -7.95 12.20 -11.94
CA THR A 339 -6.90 13.01 -11.29
C THR A 339 -6.03 13.75 -12.32
N GLY A 340 -5.81 13.16 -13.51
CA GLY A 340 -4.92 13.69 -14.53
C GLY A 340 -3.44 13.78 -14.11
N LEU A 341 -3.04 13.03 -13.06
CA LEU A 341 -1.67 13.03 -12.52
C LEU A 341 -0.76 11.91 -13.04
N VAL A 342 -1.34 10.95 -13.78
CA VAL A 342 -0.65 9.80 -14.37
C VAL A 342 -0.85 9.87 -15.89
N LYS A 343 0.22 9.79 -16.70
CA LYS A 343 0.22 10.10 -18.14
C LYS A 343 1.24 9.28 -18.91
#